data_AF-A0A6P0LDZ5-F1
#
_entry.id   AF-A0A6P0LDZ5-F1
#
_cell.length_a   1.000
_cell.length_b   1.000
_cell.length_c   1.000
_cell.angle_alpha   90.00
_cell.angle_beta   90.00
_cell.angle_gamma   90.00
#
_symmetry.space_group_name_H-M   'P 1'
#
loop_
_entity.id
_entity.type
_entity.pdbx_description
1 polymer ?
#
loop_
_entity_poly.entity_id
_entity_poly.type
_entity_poly.pdbx_seq_one_letter_code
_entity_poly.pdbx_strand_id
1 'polypeptide(L)' 'MLQSYEAIIENGQIQWLTDAPKVSKARVIVTILSDSEPNVLRRTPSAAIAGKGRTLGDLVTSILEEEDWECLK' A
#
# COMPACT_ATOMS: atom_id res chain seq x y z
N MET A 1 7.29 -23.65 19.48
CA MET A 1 7.40 -22.66 18.40
C MET A 1 6.06 -21.94 18.31
N LEU A 2 6.02 -20.61 18.31
CA LEU A 2 4.75 -19.86 18.21
C LEU A 2 4.24 -19.94 16.78
N GLN A 3 2.93 -20.15 16.60
CA GLN A 3 2.26 -20.06 15.31
C GLN A 3 1.41 -18.79 15.31
N SER A 4 1.57 -17.97 14.27
CA SER A 4 0.79 -16.76 14.06
C SER A 4 -0.24 -17.03 12.97
N TYR A 5 -1.45 -16.54 13.18
CA TYR A 5 -2.57 -16.64 12.23
C TYR A 5 -3.14 -15.24 12.04
N GLU A 6 -3.59 -14.96 10.83
CA GLU A 6 -4.25 -13.70 10.52
C GLU A 6 -5.71 -13.95 10.19
N ALA A 7 -6.56 -13.04 10.66
CA ALA A 7 -7.99 -13.11 10.48
C ALA A 7 -8.58 -11.71 10.52
N ILE A 8 -9.72 -11.54 9.84
CA ILE A 8 -10.57 -10.36 9.94
C ILE A 8 -11.61 -10.63 11.03
N ILE A 9 -11.79 -9.68 11.94
CA ILE A 9 -12.87 -9.72 12.92
C ILE A 9 -13.93 -8.71 12.49
N GLU A 10 -15.08 -9.22 12.03
CA GLU A 10 -16.20 -8.40 11.56
C GLU A 10 -17.46 -8.79 12.33
N ASN A 11 -18.11 -7.81 12.99
CA ASN A 11 -19.32 -8.04 13.81
C ASN A 11 -19.17 -9.16 14.85
N GLY A 12 -17.95 -9.33 15.40
CA GLY A 12 -17.63 -10.39 16.37
C GLY A 12 -17.41 -11.78 15.77
N GLN A 13 -17.50 -11.92 14.45
CA GLN A 13 -17.17 -13.15 13.73
C GLN A 13 -15.71 -13.10 13.24
N ILE A 14 -15.01 -14.23 13.34
CA ILE A 14 -13.63 -14.38 12.88
C ILE A 14 -13.63 -15.04 11.51
N GLN A 15 -13.01 -14.38 10.53
CA GLN A 15 -12.75 -14.92 9.20
C GLN A 15 -11.25 -15.09 9.01
N TRP A 16 -10.78 -16.33 8.92
CA TRP A 16 -9.35 -16.61 8.73
C TRP A 16 -8.90 -16.19 7.32
N LEU A 17 -7.79 -15.46 7.24
CA LEU A 17 -7.16 -15.10 5.96
C LEU A 17 -6.35 -16.26 5.37
N THR A 18 -5.99 -17.24 6.21
CA THR A 18 -5.28 -18.46 5.85
C THR A 18 -6.00 -19.68 6.46
N ASP A 19 -5.35 -20.85 6.42
CA ASP A 19 -5.89 -22.05 7.06
C ASP A 19 -6.14 -21.83 8.55
N ALA A 20 -7.35 -22.19 8.98
CA ALA A 20 -7.71 -22.15 10.38
C ALA A 20 -6.79 -23.06 11.21
N PRO A 21 -6.43 -22.66 12.44
CA PRO A 21 -5.65 -23.49 13.34
C PRO A 21 -6.37 -24.81 13.65
N LYS A 22 -5.68 -25.93 13.45
CA LYS A 22 -6.21 -27.30 13.68
C LYS A 22 -6.19 -27.66 15.17
N VAL A 23 -6.85 -26.86 16.01
CA VAL A 23 -6.91 -27.06 17.47
C VAL A 23 -8.35 -26.94 17.96
N SER A 24 -8.74 -27.76 18.94
CA SER A 24 -10.07 -27.70 19.55
C SER A 24 -10.16 -26.67 20.68
N LYS A 25 -9.04 -26.40 21.37
CA LYS A 25 -8.93 -25.40 22.44
C LYS A 25 -7.48 -24.93 22.56
N ALA A 26 -7.28 -23.61 22.66
CA ALA A 26 -5.96 -23.01 22.88
C ALA A 26 -6.08 -21.70 23.66
N ARG A 27 -4.98 -21.26 24.29
CA ARG A 27 -4.81 -19.88 24.74
C ARG A 27 -4.26 -19.06 23.58
N VAL A 28 -4.83 -17.89 23.33
CA VAL A 28 -4.45 -17.03 22.20
C VAL A 28 -3.95 -15.67 22.68
N ILE A 29 -3.07 -15.07 21.88
CA ILE A 29 -2.65 -13.67 22.00
C ILE A 29 -3.23 -12.96 20.77
N VAL A 30 -3.93 -11.85 20.99
CA VAL A 30 -4.58 -11.08 19.92
C VAL A 30 -3.80 -9.79 19.69
N THR A 31 -3.39 -9.56 18.46
CA THR A 31 -2.81 -8.29 18.00
C THR A 31 -3.80 -7.64 17.05
N ILE A 32 -4.26 -6.44 17.35
CA ILE A 32 -5.17 -5.68 16.48
C ILE A 32 -4.34 -4.81 15.55
N LEU A 33 -4.44 -5.06 14.24
CA LEU A 33 -3.89 -4.18 13.21
C LEU A 33 -4.97 -3.15 12.90
N SER A 34 -4.75 -1.91 13.29
CA SER A 34 -5.66 -0.81 12.95
C SER A 34 -5.55 -0.50 11.45
N ASP A 35 -6.70 -0.30 10.80
CA ASP A 35 -6.82 0.31 9.48
C ASP A 35 -6.40 1.79 9.54
N SER A 36 -5.15 2.07 9.91
CA SER A 36 -4.60 3.37 9.58
C SER A 36 -4.44 3.37 8.08
N GLU A 37 -5.19 4.22 7.38
CA GLU A 37 -4.80 4.63 6.03
C GLU A 37 -3.29 4.85 6.04
N PRO A 38 -2.54 4.35 5.03
CA PRO A 38 -1.11 4.61 4.99
C PRO A 38 -0.94 6.11 5.19
N ASN A 39 -0.20 6.52 6.22
CA ASN A 39 0.07 7.93 6.44
C ASN A 39 0.84 8.40 5.20
N VAL A 40 0.09 8.89 4.21
CA VAL A 40 0.66 9.36 2.95
C VAL A 40 1.36 10.64 3.35
N LEU A 41 2.62 10.49 3.76
CA LEU A 41 3.60 11.55 3.88
C LEU A 41 3.74 12.14 2.48
N ARG A 42 2.82 13.05 2.14
CA ARG A 42 2.89 13.85 0.93
C ARG A 42 4.15 14.67 1.08
N ARG A 43 5.17 14.32 0.29
CA ARG A 43 6.44 15.05 0.26
C ARG A 43 6.11 16.49 -0.09
N THR A 44 6.38 17.41 0.84
CA THR A 44 6.29 18.83 0.57
C THR A 44 7.57 19.25 -0.15
N PRO A 45 7.49 19.94 -1.30
CA PRO A 45 8.66 20.53 -1.92
C PRO A 45 9.34 21.50 -0.94
N SER A 46 10.66 21.65 -1.05
CA SER A 46 11.37 22.66 -0.25
C SER A 46 10.83 24.06 -0.54
N ALA A 47 10.92 24.96 0.44
CA ALA A 47 10.42 26.34 0.27
C ALA A 47 11.04 27.06 -0.94
N ALA A 48 12.25 26.67 -1.34
CA ALA A 48 12.94 27.23 -2.50
C ALA A 48 12.24 26.92 -3.83
N ILE A 49 11.52 25.81 -3.94
CA ILE A 49 10.91 25.31 -5.19
C ILE A 49 9.39 25.14 -5.13
N ALA A 50 8.79 25.25 -3.94
CA ALA A 50 7.34 25.13 -3.76
C ALA A 50 6.59 26.13 -4.66
N GLY A 51 5.60 25.64 -5.40
CA GLY A 51 4.76 26.44 -6.31
C GLY A 51 5.44 26.90 -7.61
N LYS A 52 6.71 26.54 -7.85
CA LYS A 52 7.44 26.93 -9.07
C LYS A 52 7.36 25.88 -10.19
N GLY A 53 7.00 24.64 -9.86
CA GLY A 53 6.80 23.58 -10.84
C GLY A 53 5.46 23.73 -11.55
N ARG A 54 5.43 23.47 -12.86
CA ARG A 54 4.22 23.29 -13.64
C ARG A 54 4.34 21.99 -14.41
N THR A 55 3.23 21.26 -14.54
CA THR A 55 3.17 20.15 -15.49
C THR A 55 3.21 20.73 -16.90
N LEU A 56 4.08 20.20 -17.74
CA LEU A 56 4.10 20.46 -19.17
C LEU A 56 3.49 19.24 -19.86
N GLY A 57 2.52 19.44 -20.74
CA GLY A 57 1.83 18.36 -21.45
C GLY A 57 0.74 17.65 -20.63
N ASP A 58 0.08 16.69 -21.26
CA ASP A 58 -0.79 15.73 -20.61
C ASP A 58 0.09 14.65 -19.94
N LEU A 59 -0.21 14.29 -18.69
CA LEU A 59 0.56 13.31 -17.92
C LEU A 59 0.48 11.90 -18.51
N VAL A 60 -0.50 11.66 -19.38
CA VAL A 60 -0.77 10.35 -19.97
C VAL A 60 -0.08 10.20 -21.33
N THR A 61 0.19 11.29 -22.04
CA THR A 61 0.79 11.25 -23.37
C THR A 61 2.25 11.68 -23.35
N SER A 62 3.07 10.94 -24.10
CA SER A 62 4.48 11.26 -24.32
C SER A 62 4.59 12.63 -25.01
N ILE A 63 5.46 13.51 -24.50
CA ILE A 63 5.84 14.76 -25.18
C ILE A 63 6.77 14.46 -26.37
N LEU A 64 7.44 13.30 -26.35
CA LEU A 64 8.36 12.84 -27.39
C LEU A 64 7.62 12.02 -28.43
N GLU A 65 8.00 12.18 -29.69
CA GLU A 65 7.46 11.39 -30.81
C GLU A 65 8.10 10.00 -30.82
N GLU A 66 7.47 9.02 -31.48
CA GLU A 66 7.91 7.61 -31.43
C GLU A 66 9.33 7.43 -31.99
N GLU A 67 9.70 8.27 -32.95
CA GLU A 67 11.02 8.35 -33.57
C GLU A 67 12.12 8.74 -32.58
N ASP A 68 11.80 9.53 -31.55
CA ASP A 68 12.75 9.95 -30.51
C ASP A 68 13.05 8.80 -29.52
N TRP A 69 12.21 7.76 -29.48
CA TRP A 69 12.40 6.57 -28.64
C TRP A 69 13.29 5.50 -29.29
N GLU A 70 13.68 5.65 -30.57
CA GLU A 70 14.54 4.71 -31.31
C GLU A 70 15.99 4.62 -30.79
N CYS A 71 16.37 5.45 -29.81
CA CYS A 71 17.68 5.39 -29.15
C CYS A 71 17.88 4.12 -28.27
N LEU A 72 16.89 3.24 -28.17
CA LEU A 72 16.95 1.95 -27.46
C LEU A 72 16.91 0.70 -28.38
N LYS A 73 16.93 0.85 -29.71
CA LYS A 73 17.15 -0.26 -30.65
C LYS A 73 18.63 -0.43 -31.00
#